data_AF-A0A3C1Y649-F1
#
_entry.id   AF-A0A3C1Y649-F1
#
_cell.length_a   1.000
_cell.length_b   1.000
_cell.length_c   1.000
_cell.angle_alpha   90.00
_cell.angle_beta   90.00
_cell.angle_gamma   90.00
#
_symmetry.space_group_name_H-M   'P 1'
#
loop_
_entity.id
_entity.type
_entity.pdbx_description
1 polymer ?
#
loop_
_entity_poly.entity_id
_entity_poly.type
_entity_poly.pdbx_seq_one_letter_code
_entity_poly.pdbx_strand_id
1 'polypeptide(L)' 'RKELGDVLLHVLFYARIGEEKGAFDIVTVADSLAQKLIFRHPHVYGQVQADNAHQVEQNWEQIK' A
#
# COMPACT_ATOMS: atom_id res chain seq x y z
N ARG A 1 14.05 -2.50 14.72
CA ARG A 1 13.39 -1.23 15.12
C ARG A 1 14.07 -0.03 14.51
N LYS A 2 15.39 0.16 14.70
CA LYS A 2 16.16 1.27 14.12
C LYS A 2 16.03 1.34 12.59
N GLU A 3 16.41 0.26 11.90
CA GLU A 3 16.37 0.20 10.42
C GLU A 3 14.96 0.42 9.82
N LEU A 4 13.89 -0.05 10.47
CA LEU A 4 12.51 0.18 10.00
C LEU A 4 12.11 1.65 10.14
N GLY A 5 12.61 2.32 11.18
CA GLY A 5 12.45 3.77 11.34
C GLY A 5 13.18 4.53 10.24
N ASP A 6 14.38 4.10 9.86
CA ASP A 6 15.16 4.74 8.81
C ASP A 6 14.51 4.59 7.43
N VAL A 7 13.90 3.43 7.14
CA VAL A 7 13.11 3.23 5.91
C VAL A 7 11.87 4.14 5.90
N LEU A 8 11.16 4.24 7.02
CA LEU A 8 10.00 5.14 7.11
C LEU A 8 10.41 6.61 6.98
N LEU A 9 11.54 6.99 7.56
CA LEU A 9 12.13 8.33 7.44
C LEU A 9 12.46 8.66 5.97
N HIS A 10 13.01 7.71 5.21
CA HIS A 10 13.22 7.91 3.77
C HIS A 10 11.91 8.20 3.03
N VAL A 11 10.83 7.46 3.30
CA VAL A 11 9.53 7.71 2.68
C VAL A 11 9.01 9.11 3.01
N LEU A 12 9.15 9.53 4.27
CA LEU A 12 8.77 10.88 4.72
C LEU A 12 9.57 11.97 4.00
N PHE A 13 10.87 11.78 3.79
CA PHE A 13 11.68 12.74 3.03
C PHE A 13 11.21 12.88 1.57
N TYR A 14 10.90 11.76 0.89
CA TYR A 14 10.36 11.83 -0.47
C TYR A 14 9.00 12.50 -0.53
N ALA A 15 8.11 12.22 0.44
CA ALA A 15 6.83 12.89 0.54
C ALA A 15 7.00 14.40 0.73
N ARG A 16 7.96 14.84 1.55
CA ARG A 16 8.24 16.26 1.75
C ARG A 16 8.79 16.95 0.49
N ILE A 17 9.72 16.30 -0.22
CA ILE A 17 10.24 16.81 -1.50
C ILE A 17 9.12 16.90 -2.55
N GLY A 18 8.20 15.93 -2.55
CA GLY A 18 7.00 15.95 -3.41
C GLY A 18 6.09 17.13 -3.08
N GLU A 19 5.88 17.41 -1.79
CA GLU A 19 5.05 18.51 -1.30
C GLU A 19 5.64 19.87 -1.68
N GLU A 20 6.95 20.06 -1.51
CA GLU A 20 7.67 21.28 -1.91
C GLU A 20 7.59 21.57 -3.42
N LYS A 21 7.38 20.52 -4.22
CA LYS A 21 7.17 20.61 -5.67
C LYS A 21 5.69 20.71 -6.06
N GLY A 22 4.77 20.72 -5.09
CA GLY A 22 3.32 20.72 -5.33
C GLY A 22 2.78 19.45 -6.01
N ALA A 23 3.49 18.32 -5.89
CA ALA A 23 3.14 17.09 -6.59
C ALA A 23 2.27 16.13 -5.76
N PHE A 24 2.68 15.81 -4.53
CA PHE A 24 1.96 14.96 -3.59
C PHE A 24 2.55 15.14 -2.18
N ASP A 25 1.79 14.79 -1.15
CA ASP A 25 2.22 14.82 0.25
C ASP A 25 2.16 13.43 0.90
N ILE A 26 2.49 13.35 2.19
CA ILE A 26 2.46 12.09 2.94
C ILE A 26 1.06 11.50 3.06
N VAL A 27 0.02 12.34 3.10
CA VAL A 27 -1.38 11.91 3.16
C VAL A 27 -1.74 11.19 1.86
N THR A 28 -1.42 11.80 0.72
CA THR A 28 -1.62 11.23 -0.61
C THR A 28 -0.94 9.87 -0.77
N VAL A 29 0.30 9.74 -0.26
CA VAL A 29 1.06 8.48 -0.28
C VAL A 29 0.40 7.41 0.58
N ALA A 30 -0.01 7.77 1.81
CA ALA A 30 -0.65 6.84 2.74
C ALA A 30 -2.01 6.35 2.21
N ASP A 31 -2.83 7.25 1.67
CA ASP A 31 -4.13 6.92 1.07
C ASP A 31 -3.97 6.01 -0.14
N SER A 32 -3.02 6.32 -1.02
CA SER A 32 -2.70 5.48 -2.19
C SER A 32 -2.24 4.08 -1.78
N LEU A 33 -1.45 3.98 -0.71
CA LEU A 33 -1.02 2.70 -0.15
C LEU A 33 -2.20 1.93 0.45
N ALA A 34 -3.07 2.59 1.22
CA ALA A 34 -4.25 1.98 1.81
C ALA A 34 -5.22 1.44 0.74
N GLN A 35 -5.51 2.25 -0.29
CA GLN A 35 -6.34 1.84 -1.41
C GLN A 35 -5.74 0.63 -2.14
N LYS A 36 -4.43 0.67 -2.42
CA LYS A 36 -3.71 -0.46 -3.04
C LYS A 36 -3.78 -1.72 -2.19
N LEU A 37 -3.68 -1.59 -0.87
CA LEU A 37 -3.74 -2.69 0.07
C LEU A 37 -5.14 -3.32 0.11
N ILE A 38 -6.19 -2.50 0.15
CA ILE A 38 -7.60 -2.95 0.07
C ILE A 38 -7.87 -3.66 -1.25
N PHE A 39 -7.48 -3.05 -2.37
CA PHE A 39 -7.68 -3.59 -3.72
C PHE A 39 -7.01 -4.95 -3.92
N ARG A 40 -5.80 -5.12 -3.38
CA ARG A 40 -5.01 -6.36 -3.49
C ARG A 40 -5.45 -7.45 -2.51
N HIS A 41 -6.26 -7.13 -1.52
CA HIS A 41 -6.72 -8.09 -0.51
C HIS A 41 -8.25 -8.03 -0.36
N PRO A 42 -9.01 -8.32 -1.44
CA PRO A 42 -10.47 -8.34 -1.38
C PRO A 42 -11.01 -9.42 -0.42
N HIS A 43 -10.17 -10.38 -0.03
CA HIS A 43 -10.48 -11.41 0.97
C HIS A 43 -10.30 -10.96 2.43
N VAL A 44 -9.53 -9.90 2.66
CA VAL A 44 -9.37 -9.31 4.00
C VAL A 44 -10.33 -8.14 4.19
N TYR A 45 -10.54 -7.34 3.15
CA TYR A 45 -11.27 -6.07 3.25
C TYR A 45 -12.57 -6.02 2.43
N GLY A 46 -12.88 -7.06 1.65
CA GLY A 46 -14.06 -7.15 0.80
C GLY A 46 -14.95 -8.36 1.13
N GLN A 47 -15.74 -8.80 0.15
CA GLN A 47 -16.68 -9.92 0.28
C GLN A 47 -16.19 -11.22 -0.38
N VAL A 48 -15.00 -11.21 -1.00
CA VAL A 48 -14.46 -12.37 -1.71
C VAL A 48 -13.94 -13.37 -0.67
N GLN A 49 -14.49 -14.57 -0.60
CA GLN A 49 -13.92 -15.62 0.24
C GLN A 49 -12.79 -16.33 -0.49
N ALA A 50 -11.68 -16.54 0.21
CA ALA A 50 -10.58 -17.37 -0.24
C ALA A 50 -10.24 -18.34 0.90
N ASP A 51 -10.46 -19.62 0.66
CA ASP A 51 -10.36 -20.65 1.69
C ASP A 51 -8.90 -21.10 1.91
N ASN A 52 -8.00 -20.75 1.00
CA ASN A 52 -6.58 -21.09 1.06
C ASN A 52 -5.69 -20.09 0.31
N ALA A 53 -4.38 -20.18 0.58
CA ALA A 53 -3.38 -19.29 0.00
C ALA A 53 -3.31 -19.36 -1.54
N HIS A 54 -3.61 -20.51 -2.14
CA HIS A 54 -3.60 -20.69 -3.60
C HIS A 54 -4.73 -19.89 -4.28
N GLN A 55 -5.92 -19.86 -3.69
CA GLN A 55 -7.02 -19.00 -4.16
C GLN A 55 -6.70 -17.51 -3.98
N VAL A 56 -6.01 -17.14 -2.89
CA VAL A 56 -5.54 -15.75 -2.72
C VAL A 56 -4.60 -15.35 -3.84
N GLU A 57 -3.63 -16.21 -4.18
CA GLU A 57 -2.65 -15.96 -5.25
C GLU A 57 -3.30 -15.87 -6.63
N GLN A 58 -4.23 -16.77 -6.96
CA GLN A 58 -4.99 -16.71 -8.22
C GLN A 58 -5.83 -15.44 -8.35
N ASN A 59 -6.52 -15.03 -7.28
CA ASN A 59 -7.27 -13.78 -7.25
C ASN A 59 -6.32 -12.58 -7.44
N TRP A 60 -5.10 -12.66 -6.92
CA TRP A 60 -4.09 -11.61 -7.05
C TRP A 60 -3.59 -11.46 -8.49
N GLU A 61 -3.29 -12.57 -9.17
CA GLU A 61 -2.86 -12.58 -10.58
C GLU A 61 -3.94 -12.06 -11.52
N GLN A 62 -5.23 -12.23 -11.20
CA GLN A 62 -6.33 -11.64 -11.99
C GLN A 62 -6.50 -10.13 -11.81
N ILE A 63 -6.01 -9.59 -10.70
CA ILE A 63 -6.14 -8.18 -10.31
C ILE A 63 -4.93 -7.35 -10.79
N LYS A 64 -3.83 -8.02 -11.11
CA LYS A 64 -2.54 -7.45 -11.52
C LYS A 64 -2.53 -7.05 -12.99
#